data_AF-A0A6A6Q7Z5-F1
#
_entry.id   AF-A0A6A6Q7Z5-F1
#
_cell.length_a   1.000
_cell.length_b   1.000
_cell.length_c   1.000
_cell.angle_alpha   90.00
_cell.angle_beta   90.00
_cell.angle_gamma   90.00
#
_symmetry.space_group_name_H-M   'P 1'
#
loop_
_entity.id
_entity.type
_entity.pdbx_description
1 polymer ?
#
loop_
_entity_poly.entity_id
_entity_poly.type
_entity_poly.pdbx_seq_one_letter_code
_entity_poly.pdbx_strand_id
1 'polypeptide(L)'
;MAAKSKDTVVATTVDGTEISRHDLESLIRKPGVKSQPWLNDEIVNGIMAAIVGRKLEQTGWAKGSKTAPAYAYLPSMWYSNYQKPGGVNNIASWTRRRGIKGAKLLEAEKVFFPVNTGVHWMLLIISPQARTIEFLDSFNFGLHSKAWMFQIAREWLAMELEGKYVAEEWTELASESCPQSNSDDCGAFTCFNALAAGKGLGFEAVGGGHMADARKMLAAVLVNGGFKGDFEL
;
A
#
# COMPACT_ATOMS: atom_id res chain seq x y z
N MET A 1 -12.31 -29.06 20.88
CA MET A 1 -12.67 -28.40 19.61
C MET A 1 -11.59 -28.74 18.60
N ALA A 2 -11.95 -29.25 17.41
CA ALA A 2 -10.97 -29.44 16.34
C ALA A 2 -10.41 -28.08 15.93
N ALA A 3 -9.08 -27.96 15.82
CA ALA A 3 -8.45 -26.74 15.32
C ALA A 3 -8.92 -26.52 13.87
N LYS A 4 -9.51 -25.36 13.58
CA LYS A 4 -9.89 -24.98 12.20
C LYS A 4 -8.62 -24.91 11.34
N SER A 5 -8.71 -25.32 10.07
CA SER A 5 -7.57 -25.33 9.13
C SER A 5 -6.95 -23.92 8.98
N LYS A 6 -5.62 -23.86 8.82
CA LYS A 6 -4.88 -22.61 8.59
C LYS A 6 -5.29 -21.92 7.29
N ASP A 7 -5.70 -22.69 6.29
CA ASP A 7 -6.11 -22.20 4.97
C ASP A 7 -7.59 -21.80 4.93
N THR A 8 -8.28 -21.77 6.08
CA THR A 8 -9.67 -21.33 6.12
C THR A 8 -9.73 -19.85 5.78
N VAL A 9 -10.39 -19.50 4.66
CA VAL A 9 -10.72 -18.13 4.29
C VAL A 9 -11.66 -17.55 5.36
N VAL A 10 -11.29 -16.39 5.89
CA VAL A 10 -12.04 -15.69 6.96
C VAL A 10 -12.54 -14.32 6.52
N ALA A 11 -11.99 -13.76 5.45
CA ALA A 11 -12.49 -12.53 4.81
C ALA A 11 -12.11 -12.49 3.34
N THR A 12 -12.74 -11.59 2.59
CA THR A 12 -12.39 -11.28 1.20
C THR A 12 -12.34 -9.76 1.04
N THR A 13 -11.26 -9.25 0.45
CA THR A 13 -11.10 -7.83 0.17
C THR A 13 -12.07 -7.36 -0.91
N VAL A 14 -12.25 -6.05 -1.02
CA VAL A 14 -13.09 -5.40 -2.03
C VAL A 14 -12.72 -5.76 -3.48
N ASP A 15 -11.48 -6.16 -3.75
CA ASP A 15 -11.01 -6.56 -5.08
C ASP A 15 -10.84 -8.08 -5.24
N GLY A 16 -11.35 -8.86 -4.27
CA GLY A 16 -11.50 -10.31 -4.37
C GLY A 16 -10.34 -11.13 -3.80
N THR A 17 -9.39 -10.51 -3.10
CA THR A 17 -8.31 -11.23 -2.40
C THR A 17 -8.87 -11.93 -1.19
N GLU A 18 -8.66 -13.24 -1.10
CA GLU A 18 -9.03 -14.03 0.07
C GLU A 18 -8.00 -13.85 1.20
N ILE A 19 -8.49 -13.55 2.40
CA ILE A 19 -7.67 -13.48 3.61
C ILE A 19 -7.96 -14.74 4.42
N SER A 20 -6.93 -15.56 4.62
CA SER A 20 -7.00 -16.79 5.41
C SER A 20 -6.76 -16.53 6.89
N ARG A 21 -7.05 -17.53 7.72
CA ARG A 21 -6.66 -17.54 9.13
C ARG A 21 -5.14 -17.37 9.28
N HIS A 22 -4.36 -18.01 8.41
CA HIS A 22 -2.91 -17.89 8.45
C HIS A 22 -2.44 -16.44 8.24
N ASP A 23 -3.08 -15.70 7.34
CA ASP A 23 -2.76 -14.29 7.09
C ASP A 23 -3.05 -13.44 8.33
N LEU A 24 -4.20 -13.62 8.98
CA LEU A 24 -4.51 -12.89 10.22
C LEU A 24 -3.54 -13.21 11.37
N GLU A 25 -2.92 -14.40 11.38
CA GLU A 25 -1.86 -14.71 12.35
C GLU A 25 -0.61 -13.83 12.16
N SER A 26 -0.42 -13.19 11.00
CA SER A 26 0.66 -12.25 10.76
C SER A 26 0.42 -10.86 11.39
N LEU A 27 -0.80 -10.60 11.87
CA LEU A 27 -1.16 -9.34 12.53
C LEU A 27 -1.11 -9.44 14.06
N ILE A 28 -1.48 -10.60 14.61
CA ILE A 28 -1.73 -10.74 16.04
C ILE A 28 -0.66 -11.59 16.72
N ARG A 29 0.02 -11.03 17.72
CA ARG A 29 0.92 -11.76 18.59
C ARG A 29 0.22 -12.95 19.25
N LYS A 30 0.79 -14.14 19.11
CA LYS A 30 0.33 -15.34 19.80
C LYS A 30 0.66 -15.26 21.31
N PRO A 31 -0.22 -15.76 22.20
CA PRO A 31 0.09 -15.86 23.62
C PRO A 31 1.42 -16.59 23.85
N GLY A 32 2.27 -16.05 24.71
CA GLY A 32 3.59 -16.61 25.04
C GLY A 32 4.72 -16.29 24.05
N VAL A 33 4.45 -15.59 22.94
CA VAL A 33 5.49 -15.09 22.02
C VAL A 33 5.91 -13.67 22.41
N LYS A 34 7.22 -13.39 22.41
CA LYS A 34 7.75 -12.08 22.83
C LYS A 34 7.61 -11.00 21.74
N SER A 35 7.98 -11.32 20.50
CA SER A 35 7.91 -10.40 19.35
C SER A 35 6.56 -10.47 18.63
N GLN A 36 6.25 -9.44 17.83
CA GLN A 36 5.13 -9.50 16.90
C GLN A 36 5.53 -10.36 15.69
N PRO A 37 4.55 -11.02 15.04
CA PRO A 37 4.77 -11.57 13.72
C PRO A 37 4.92 -10.44 12.69
N TRP A 38 5.68 -10.74 11.64
CA TRP A 38 5.85 -9.86 10.50
C TRP A 38 4.61 -9.94 9.61
N LEU A 39 4.13 -8.79 9.13
CA LEU A 39 3.00 -8.77 8.20
C LEU A 39 3.41 -9.40 6.87
N ASN A 40 2.51 -10.18 6.28
CA ASN A 40 2.69 -10.76 4.96
C ASN A 40 2.06 -9.88 3.86
N ASP A 41 2.29 -10.27 2.61
CA ASP A 41 1.79 -9.54 1.44
C ASP A 41 0.26 -9.45 1.39
N GLU A 42 -0.46 -10.52 1.76
CA GLU A 42 -1.94 -10.52 1.71
C GLU A 42 -2.54 -9.49 2.66
N ILE A 43 -1.97 -9.34 3.85
CA ILE A 43 -2.41 -8.31 4.80
C ILE A 43 -2.14 -6.90 4.26
N VAL A 44 -0.92 -6.60 3.82
CA VAL A 44 -0.57 -5.25 3.34
C VAL A 44 -1.37 -4.91 2.08
N ASN A 45 -1.45 -5.83 1.12
CA ASN A 45 -2.23 -5.65 -0.11
C ASN A 45 -3.73 -5.52 0.18
N GLY A 46 -4.26 -6.27 1.15
CA GLY A 46 -5.65 -6.19 1.54
C GLY A 46 -6.02 -4.86 2.19
N ILE A 47 -5.12 -4.26 2.97
CA ILE A 47 -5.33 -2.91 3.50
C ILE A 47 -5.26 -1.85 2.39
N MET A 48 -4.31 -1.95 1.45
CA MET A 48 -4.27 -1.06 0.28
C MET A 48 -5.58 -1.16 -0.52
N ALA A 49 -6.08 -2.38 -0.74
CA ALA A 49 -7.36 -2.61 -1.38
C ALA A 49 -8.52 -1.96 -0.61
N ALA A 50 -8.57 -2.10 0.71
CA ALA A 50 -9.60 -1.51 1.54
C ALA A 50 -9.61 0.04 1.47
N ILE A 51 -8.44 0.67 1.53
CA ILE A 51 -8.30 2.15 1.39
C ILE A 51 -8.81 2.59 0.01
N VAL A 52 -8.33 1.94 -1.06
CA VAL A 52 -8.72 2.28 -2.42
C VAL A 52 -10.20 2.05 -2.63
N GLY A 53 -10.73 0.87 -2.28
CA GLY A 53 -12.13 0.52 -2.46
C GLY A 53 -13.08 1.50 -1.77
N ARG A 54 -12.73 1.95 -0.56
CA ARG A 54 -13.54 2.96 0.13
C ARG A 54 -13.59 4.29 -0.62
N LYS A 55 -12.45 4.77 -1.14
CA LYS A 55 -12.43 5.98 -1.97
C LYS A 55 -13.21 5.81 -3.28
N LEU A 56 -13.14 4.62 -3.90
CA LEU A 56 -13.93 4.32 -5.10
C LEU A 56 -15.44 4.41 -4.82
N GLU A 57 -15.89 3.85 -3.69
CA GLU A 57 -17.29 3.97 -3.24
C GLU A 57 -17.70 5.42 -2.98
N GLN A 58 -16.88 6.19 -2.26
CA GLN A 58 -17.13 7.61 -1.97
C GLN A 58 -17.25 8.48 -3.24
N THR A 59 -16.45 8.15 -4.26
CA THR A 59 -16.46 8.87 -5.54
C THR A 59 -17.47 8.31 -6.54
N GLY A 60 -18.15 7.20 -6.21
CA GLY A 60 -19.05 6.49 -7.11
C GLY A 60 -18.34 5.93 -8.35
N TRP A 61 -17.02 5.73 -8.30
CA TRP A 61 -16.26 5.22 -9.44
C TRP A 61 -16.53 3.72 -9.63
N ALA A 62 -16.81 3.32 -10.87
CA ALA A 62 -16.98 1.93 -11.26
C ALA A 62 -16.03 1.56 -12.41
N LYS A 63 -15.70 0.28 -12.52
CA LYS A 63 -14.89 -0.23 -13.63
C LYS A 63 -15.58 0.05 -14.97
N GLY A 64 -14.86 0.70 -15.88
CA GLY A 64 -15.41 1.15 -17.16
C GLY A 64 -15.80 2.63 -17.19
N SER A 65 -15.72 3.34 -16.06
CA SER A 65 -15.82 4.80 -16.02
C SER A 65 -14.90 5.47 -17.05
N LYS A 66 -15.40 6.58 -17.61
CA LYS A 66 -14.63 7.39 -18.56
C LYS A 66 -13.40 8.00 -17.90
N THR A 67 -13.53 8.40 -16.65
CA THR A 67 -12.45 8.95 -15.82
C THR A 67 -11.63 7.86 -15.12
N ALA A 68 -10.42 8.21 -14.70
CA ALA A 68 -9.62 7.37 -13.82
C ALA A 68 -10.23 7.29 -12.40
N PRO A 69 -9.96 6.23 -11.65
CA PRO A 69 -10.26 6.22 -10.22
C PRO A 69 -9.43 7.27 -9.49
N ALA A 70 -10.00 7.86 -8.43
CA ALA A 70 -9.27 8.80 -7.58
C ALA A 70 -8.05 8.14 -6.94
N TYR A 71 -8.21 6.96 -6.33
CA TYR A 71 -7.11 6.18 -5.76
C TYR A 71 -6.89 4.87 -6.51
N ALA A 72 -5.65 4.42 -6.56
CA ALA A 72 -5.26 3.10 -7.02
C ALA A 72 -4.08 2.55 -6.22
N TYR A 73 -3.76 1.28 -6.38
CA TYR A 73 -2.54 0.70 -5.83
C TYR A 73 -1.98 -0.41 -6.72
N LEU A 74 -0.68 -0.65 -6.62
CA LEU A 74 -0.06 -1.87 -7.15
C LEU A 74 0.15 -2.86 -5.99
N PRO A 75 -0.18 -4.15 -6.16
CA PRO A 75 0.18 -5.17 -5.17
C PRO A 75 1.68 -5.22 -4.94
N SER A 76 2.13 -5.52 -3.71
CA SER A 76 3.53 -5.54 -3.27
C SER A 76 4.49 -6.30 -4.18
N MET A 77 4.00 -7.32 -4.89
CA MET A 77 4.74 -8.09 -5.90
C MET A 77 5.28 -7.22 -7.05
N TRP A 78 4.83 -5.97 -7.21
CA TRP A 78 5.39 -5.07 -8.21
C TRP A 78 6.89 -4.89 -8.03
N TYR A 79 7.37 -4.82 -6.77
CA TYR A 79 8.78 -4.55 -6.49
C TYR A 79 9.67 -5.73 -6.86
N SER A 80 9.28 -6.95 -6.47
CA SER A 80 10.02 -8.16 -6.86
C SER A 80 9.96 -8.44 -8.37
N ASN A 81 8.90 -8.01 -9.07
CA ASN A 81 8.85 -8.07 -10.53
C ASN A 81 9.69 -6.99 -11.21
N TYR A 82 9.76 -5.78 -10.64
CA TYR A 82 10.66 -4.72 -11.10
C TYR A 82 12.14 -5.17 -11.00
N GLN A 83 12.51 -5.85 -9.92
CA GLN A 83 13.89 -6.31 -9.70
C GLN A 83 14.36 -7.40 -10.69
N LYS A 84 13.45 -8.05 -11.42
CA LYS A 84 13.81 -9.03 -12.45
C LYS A 84 14.39 -8.35 -13.70
N PRO A 85 15.15 -9.06 -14.55
CA PRO A 85 15.51 -8.55 -15.87
C PRO A 85 14.27 -8.02 -16.60
N GLY A 86 14.35 -6.80 -17.14
CA GLY A 86 13.22 -6.11 -17.78
C GLY A 86 12.68 -4.90 -17.00
N GLY A 87 12.96 -4.78 -15.69
CA GLY A 87 12.67 -3.56 -14.93
C GLY A 87 11.18 -3.20 -14.91
N VAL A 88 10.87 -1.93 -15.20
CA VAL A 88 9.47 -1.43 -15.26
C VAL A 88 8.59 -2.16 -16.28
N ASN A 89 9.17 -2.78 -17.31
CA ASN A 89 8.39 -3.47 -18.33
C ASN A 89 7.63 -4.68 -17.76
N ASN A 90 8.14 -5.30 -16.69
CA ASN A 90 7.49 -6.43 -16.02
C ASN A 90 6.16 -6.04 -15.34
N ILE A 91 5.95 -4.75 -15.09
CA ILE A 91 4.75 -4.20 -14.44
C ILE A 91 3.92 -3.28 -15.35
N ALA A 92 4.33 -3.09 -16.61
CA ALA A 92 3.72 -2.15 -17.56
C ALA A 92 2.23 -2.39 -17.85
N SER A 93 1.74 -3.61 -17.65
CA SER A 93 0.34 -4.00 -17.90
C SER A 93 -0.57 -3.91 -16.66
N TRP A 94 0.00 -3.72 -15.47
CA TRP A 94 -0.73 -3.89 -14.20
C TRP A 94 -1.76 -2.77 -13.98
N THR A 95 -1.47 -1.57 -14.48
CA THR A 95 -2.33 -0.38 -14.39
C THR A 95 -3.59 -0.47 -15.26
N ARG A 96 -3.61 -1.33 -16.30
CA ARG A 96 -4.76 -1.49 -17.20
C ARG A 96 -6.01 -1.96 -16.45
N ARG A 97 -5.87 -2.97 -15.58
CA ARG A 97 -7.02 -3.50 -14.81
C ARG A 97 -7.47 -2.52 -13.72
N ARG A 98 -6.57 -1.66 -13.26
CA ARG A 98 -6.82 -0.60 -12.27
C ARG A 98 -7.41 0.67 -12.90
N GLY A 99 -7.53 0.76 -14.23
CA GLY A 99 -8.19 1.90 -14.90
C GLY A 99 -7.35 3.18 -14.98
N ILE A 100 -6.05 3.11 -14.70
CA ILE A 100 -5.13 4.27 -14.68
C ILE A 100 -4.09 4.24 -15.81
N LYS A 101 -4.30 3.45 -16.87
CA LYS A 101 -3.30 3.31 -17.94
C LYS A 101 -3.13 4.60 -18.75
N GLY A 102 -1.88 5.00 -19.01
CA GLY A 102 -1.56 6.10 -19.92
C GLY A 102 -1.99 7.45 -19.36
N ALA A 103 -2.58 8.30 -20.20
CA ALA A 103 -2.99 9.65 -19.82
C ALA A 103 -3.97 9.69 -18.62
N LYS A 104 -4.76 8.63 -18.44
CA LYS A 104 -5.67 8.48 -17.29
C LYS A 104 -4.94 8.51 -15.95
N LEU A 105 -3.65 8.13 -15.91
CA LEU A 105 -2.88 8.23 -14.68
C LEU A 105 -2.90 9.65 -14.12
N LEU A 106 -2.84 10.68 -14.96
CA LEU A 106 -2.79 12.08 -14.53
C LEU A 106 -4.09 12.58 -13.87
N GLU A 107 -5.19 11.81 -14.02
CA GLU A 107 -6.47 12.06 -13.34
C GLU A 107 -6.55 11.37 -11.97
N ALA A 108 -5.62 10.49 -11.60
CA ALA A 108 -5.60 9.85 -10.29
C ALA A 108 -5.03 10.81 -9.23
N GLU A 109 -5.70 10.89 -8.07
CA GLU A 109 -5.24 11.64 -6.91
C GLU A 109 -4.02 10.97 -6.28
N LYS A 110 -4.06 9.64 -6.06
CA LYS A 110 -2.98 8.87 -5.42
C LYS A 110 -2.87 7.45 -5.97
N VAL A 111 -1.63 6.99 -6.11
CA VAL A 111 -1.29 5.60 -6.41
C VAL A 111 -0.33 5.08 -5.34
N PHE A 112 -0.75 4.04 -4.62
CA PHE A 112 0.03 3.44 -3.54
C PHE A 112 0.86 2.25 -4.04
N PHE A 113 2.13 2.20 -3.64
CA PHE A 113 3.09 1.15 -3.97
C PHE A 113 3.72 0.62 -2.68
N PRO A 114 3.07 -0.33 -1.98
CA PRO A 114 3.72 -1.05 -0.88
C PRO A 114 4.99 -1.74 -1.38
N VAL A 115 6.11 -1.52 -0.70
CA VAL A 115 7.43 -2.07 -1.07
C VAL A 115 7.79 -3.16 -0.08
N ASN A 116 7.99 -4.38 -0.57
CA ASN A 116 8.43 -5.51 0.26
C ASN A 116 9.81 -5.98 -0.21
N THR A 117 10.83 -5.85 0.64
CA THR A 117 12.19 -6.36 0.34
C THR A 117 12.39 -7.81 0.79
N GLY A 118 11.34 -8.45 1.32
CA GLY A 118 11.37 -9.74 1.99
C GLY A 118 11.66 -9.63 3.49
N VAL A 119 12.34 -8.56 3.91
CA VAL A 119 12.70 -8.29 5.32
C VAL A 119 12.47 -6.83 5.72
N HIS A 120 11.71 -6.06 4.95
CA HIS A 120 11.29 -4.72 5.32
C HIS A 120 10.11 -4.26 4.47
N TRP A 121 9.22 -3.49 5.10
CA TRP A 121 8.08 -2.87 4.45
C TRP A 121 8.24 -1.36 4.42
N MET A 122 8.05 -0.77 3.24
CA MET A 122 8.07 0.67 3.01
C MET A 122 6.91 1.06 2.09
N LEU A 123 6.70 2.37 1.89
CA LEU A 123 5.64 2.87 1.03
C LEU A 123 6.17 3.92 0.05
N LEU A 124 5.97 3.67 -1.24
CA LEU A 124 6.04 4.70 -2.27
C LEU A 124 4.62 5.18 -2.59
N ILE A 125 4.43 6.50 -2.64
CA ILE A 125 3.18 7.15 -3.03
C ILE A 125 3.50 8.08 -4.19
N ILE A 126 2.72 7.94 -5.27
CA ILE A 126 2.75 8.86 -6.39
C ILE A 126 1.39 9.56 -6.41
N SER A 127 1.37 10.89 -6.49
CA SER A 127 0.14 11.68 -6.59
C SER A 127 0.08 12.37 -7.96
N PRO A 128 -0.44 11.70 -9.00
CA PRO A 128 -0.34 12.21 -10.36
C PRO A 128 -0.99 13.57 -10.57
N GLN A 129 -2.20 13.81 -10.07
CA GLN A 129 -2.85 15.11 -10.16
C GLN A 129 -1.98 16.25 -9.60
N ALA A 130 -1.28 15.99 -8.48
CA ALA A 130 -0.40 16.96 -7.82
C ALA A 130 1.04 16.97 -8.37
N ARG A 131 1.39 16.00 -9.24
CA ARG A 131 2.75 15.75 -9.74
C ARG A 131 3.78 15.58 -8.61
N THR A 132 3.44 14.84 -7.56
CA THR A 132 4.36 14.59 -6.44
C THR A 132 4.69 13.12 -6.26
N ILE A 133 5.88 12.87 -5.69
CA ILE A 133 6.40 11.55 -5.34
C ILE A 133 6.84 11.59 -3.87
N GLU A 134 6.40 10.62 -3.07
CA GLU A 134 6.70 10.48 -1.66
C GLU A 134 7.19 9.07 -1.36
N PHE A 135 8.20 8.95 -0.51
CA PHE A 135 8.72 7.65 -0.08
C PHE A 135 8.91 7.64 1.43
N LEU A 136 8.25 6.68 2.08
CA LEU A 136 8.14 6.56 3.52
C LEU A 136 8.77 5.25 3.98
N ASP A 137 9.79 5.38 4.83
CA ASP A 137 10.49 4.29 5.49
C ASP A 137 10.51 4.58 7.00
N SER A 138 9.81 3.75 7.78
CA SER A 138 9.70 3.90 9.23
C SER A 138 10.91 3.39 10.00
N PHE A 139 11.74 2.50 9.43
CA PHE A 139 12.92 1.99 10.13
C PHE A 139 14.21 2.70 9.68
N ASN A 140 14.23 3.21 8.44
CA ASN A 140 15.35 3.88 7.81
C ASN A 140 16.69 3.13 8.01
N PHE A 141 16.69 1.84 7.63
CA PHE A 141 17.87 0.96 7.72
C PHE A 141 19.04 1.42 6.82
N GLY A 142 18.84 2.39 5.93
CA GLY A 142 19.83 2.78 4.91
C GLY A 142 20.05 1.73 3.81
N LEU A 143 19.28 0.63 3.80
CA LEU A 143 19.38 -0.45 2.82
C LEU A 143 18.94 -0.03 1.41
N HIS A 144 17.97 0.88 1.32
CA HIS A 144 17.54 1.51 0.08
C HIS A 144 17.54 3.02 0.29
N SER A 145 18.26 3.75 -0.56
CA SER A 145 18.22 5.20 -0.50
C SER A 145 16.87 5.69 -1.03
N LYS A 146 16.32 6.73 -0.39
CA LYS A 146 15.15 7.46 -0.88
C LYS A 146 15.32 7.86 -2.37
N ALA A 147 16.54 8.25 -2.76
CA ALA A 147 16.89 8.56 -4.14
C ALA A 147 16.67 7.39 -5.11
N TRP A 148 17.03 6.16 -4.73
CA TRP A 148 16.79 4.98 -5.56
C TRP A 148 15.30 4.74 -5.80
N MET A 149 14.47 4.88 -4.77
CA MET A 149 13.03 4.71 -4.90
C MET A 149 12.38 5.80 -5.75
N PHE A 150 12.87 7.04 -5.68
CA PHE A 150 12.44 8.11 -6.58
C PHE A 150 12.87 7.88 -8.02
N GLN A 151 14.06 7.32 -8.25
CA GLN A 151 14.48 6.91 -9.59
C GLN A 151 13.53 5.85 -10.18
N ILE A 152 13.17 4.81 -9.40
CA ILE A 152 12.20 3.79 -9.83
C ILE A 152 10.84 4.44 -10.15
N ALA A 153 10.37 5.35 -9.30
CA ALA A 153 9.11 6.05 -9.51
C ALA A 153 9.11 6.85 -10.83
N ARG A 154 10.21 7.55 -11.12
CA ARG A 154 10.39 8.30 -12.38
C ARG A 154 10.47 7.37 -13.60
N GLU A 155 11.17 6.24 -13.49
CA GLU A 155 11.22 5.22 -14.55
C GLU A 155 9.81 4.67 -14.84
N TRP A 156 9.05 4.37 -13.79
CA TRP A 156 7.67 3.89 -13.92
C TRP A 156 6.76 4.95 -14.54
N LEU A 157 6.86 6.22 -14.12
CA LEU A 157 6.11 7.33 -14.69
C LEU A 157 6.42 7.54 -16.18
N ALA A 158 7.70 7.50 -16.55
CA ALA A 158 8.12 7.61 -17.95
C ALA A 158 7.57 6.48 -18.81
N MET A 159 7.60 5.24 -18.31
CA MET A 159 7.00 4.09 -18.99
C MET A 159 5.49 4.20 -19.08
N GLU A 160 4.82 4.65 -18.02
CA GLU A 160 3.37 4.64 -17.92
C GLU A 160 2.71 5.77 -18.72
N LEU A 161 3.35 6.94 -18.79
CA LEU A 161 2.86 8.14 -19.49
C LEU A 161 3.45 8.30 -20.89
N GLU A 162 4.55 7.60 -21.21
CA GLU A 162 5.24 7.66 -22.49
C GLU A 162 5.53 9.12 -22.90
N GLY A 163 5.16 9.53 -24.11
CA GLY A 163 5.36 10.90 -24.62
C GLY A 163 4.58 12.00 -23.87
N LYS A 164 3.79 11.67 -22.85
CA LYS A 164 3.13 12.65 -21.96
C LYS A 164 3.89 12.86 -20.64
N TYR A 165 4.98 12.14 -20.41
CA TYR A 165 5.81 12.35 -19.24
C TYR A 165 6.70 13.58 -19.43
N VAL A 166 6.53 14.59 -18.56
CA VAL A 166 7.41 15.75 -18.46
C VAL A 166 8.07 15.70 -17.09
N ALA A 167 9.36 15.34 -17.03
CA ALA A 167 10.03 15.01 -15.77
C ALA A 167 10.08 16.18 -14.78
N GLU A 168 10.18 17.39 -15.31
CA GLU A 168 10.29 18.67 -14.59
C GLU A 168 9.00 19.07 -13.88
N GLU A 169 7.85 18.51 -14.28
CA GLU A 169 6.59 18.72 -13.56
C GLU A 169 6.57 18.00 -12.20
N TRP A 170 7.41 16.97 -12.03
CA TRP A 170 7.33 16.07 -10.89
C TRP A 170 8.28 16.43 -9.76
N THR A 171 7.70 16.67 -8.58
CA THR A 171 8.42 17.05 -7.36
C THR A 171 8.50 15.89 -6.38
N GLU A 172 9.71 15.62 -5.89
CA GLU A 172 9.95 14.69 -4.79
C GLU A 172 9.74 15.42 -3.46
N LEU A 173 8.81 14.94 -2.64
CA LEU A 173 8.53 15.56 -1.35
C LEU A 173 9.45 15.00 -0.26
N ALA A 174 9.84 15.86 0.67
CA ALA A 174 10.65 15.51 1.83
C ALA A 174 9.80 14.87 2.95
N SER A 175 8.78 14.08 2.60
CA SER A 175 7.92 13.39 3.55
C SER A 175 8.68 12.30 4.30
N GLU A 176 8.40 12.15 5.58
CA GLU A 176 9.03 11.15 6.45
C GLU A 176 7.96 10.42 7.26
N SER A 177 8.13 9.11 7.41
CA SER A 177 7.35 8.35 8.38
C SER A 177 7.85 8.66 9.78
N CYS A 178 6.97 8.58 10.78
CA CYS A 178 7.44 8.42 12.15
C CYS A 178 8.37 7.19 12.25
N PRO A 179 9.46 7.28 13.05
CA PRO A 179 10.36 6.17 13.24
C PRO A 179 9.71 5.07 14.07
N GLN A 180 9.87 3.83 13.64
CA GLN A 180 9.52 2.66 14.43
C GLN A 180 10.67 2.28 15.38
N SER A 181 10.35 1.64 16.51
CA SER A 181 11.31 1.29 17.56
C SER A 181 11.65 -0.21 17.63
N ASN A 182 11.07 -1.02 16.74
CA ASN A 182 11.24 -2.47 16.66
C ASN A 182 11.34 -2.92 15.19
N SER A 183 11.71 -4.16 14.92
CA SER A 183 11.89 -4.66 13.54
C SER A 183 10.62 -5.22 12.89
N ASP A 184 9.55 -5.46 13.66
CA ASP A 184 8.39 -6.23 13.18
C ASP A 184 7.19 -5.36 12.79
N ASP A 185 7.12 -4.08 13.19
CA ASP A 185 6.02 -3.16 12.88
C ASP A 185 6.09 -2.45 11.52
N CYS A 186 7.12 -2.65 10.71
CA CYS A 186 7.31 -1.93 9.44
C CYS A 186 6.10 -2.06 8.49
N GLY A 187 5.46 -3.23 8.44
CA GLY A 187 4.25 -3.46 7.66
C GLY A 187 3.04 -2.69 8.19
N ALA A 188 2.92 -2.56 9.52
CA ALA A 188 1.85 -1.79 10.15
C ALA A 188 2.04 -0.29 9.87
N PHE A 189 3.26 0.24 10.03
CA PHE A 189 3.59 1.61 9.65
C PHE A 189 3.28 1.88 8.17
N THR A 190 3.64 0.96 7.27
CA THR A 190 3.31 1.06 5.84
C THR A 190 1.80 1.19 5.61
N CYS A 191 0.98 0.38 6.29
CA CYS A 191 -0.48 0.44 6.20
C CYS A 191 -1.05 1.77 6.74
N PHE A 192 -0.57 2.22 7.90
CA PHE A 192 -1.07 3.46 8.51
C PHE A 192 -0.58 4.73 7.81
N ASN A 193 0.61 4.72 7.23
CA ASN A 193 1.09 5.80 6.37
C ASN A 193 0.21 5.95 5.12
N ALA A 194 -0.17 4.82 4.48
CA ALA A 194 -1.12 4.85 3.38
C ALA A 194 -2.49 5.38 3.82
N LEU A 195 -2.93 5.03 5.03
CA LEU A 195 -4.17 5.53 5.61
C LEU A 195 -4.12 7.05 5.86
N ALA A 196 -3.04 7.55 6.45
CA ALA A 196 -2.81 8.97 6.69
C ALA A 196 -2.83 9.77 5.37
N ALA A 197 -2.06 9.32 4.37
CA ALA A 197 -2.07 9.92 3.03
C ALA A 197 -3.46 9.86 2.37
N GLY A 198 -4.18 8.73 2.52
CA GLY A 198 -5.55 8.56 2.02
C GLY A 198 -6.54 9.55 2.64
N LYS A 199 -6.35 9.91 3.91
CA LYS A 199 -7.14 10.91 4.65
C LYS A 199 -6.65 12.35 4.50
N GLY A 200 -5.50 12.57 3.85
CA GLY A 200 -4.86 13.89 3.80
C GLY A 200 -4.32 14.36 5.15
N LEU A 201 -3.97 13.43 6.03
CA LEU A 201 -3.31 13.71 7.31
C LEU A 201 -1.79 13.66 7.13
N GLY A 202 -1.06 14.43 7.95
CA GLY A 202 0.38 14.31 8.04
C GLY A 202 0.82 12.97 8.65
N PHE A 203 2.03 12.51 8.30
CA PHE A 203 2.55 11.21 8.74
C PHE A 203 2.92 11.17 10.22
N GLU A 204 3.03 12.33 10.88
CA GLU A 204 3.14 12.46 12.32
C GLU A 204 1.94 11.90 13.08
N ALA A 205 0.79 11.73 12.40
CA ALA A 205 -0.38 11.05 12.95
C ALA A 205 -0.15 9.54 13.16
N VAL A 206 0.85 8.94 12.51
CA VAL A 206 1.22 7.51 12.63
C VAL A 206 2.19 7.32 13.79
N GLY A 207 1.73 7.60 15.01
CA GLY A 207 2.54 7.47 16.22
C GLY A 207 2.88 6.01 16.58
N GLY A 208 4.15 5.73 16.89
CA GLY A 208 4.64 4.37 17.19
C GLY A 208 4.20 3.75 18.52
N GLY A 209 3.56 4.50 19.42
CA GLY A 209 3.25 4.06 20.79
C GLY A 209 2.18 2.97 20.93
N HIS A 210 1.34 2.76 19.91
CA HIS A 210 0.14 1.90 20.01
C HIS A 210 0.05 0.83 18.90
N MET A 211 1.19 0.39 18.35
CA MET A 211 1.20 -0.53 17.20
C MET A 211 0.52 -1.89 17.45
N ALA A 212 0.48 -2.37 18.70
CA ALA A 212 -0.27 -3.57 19.05
C ALA A 212 -1.79 -3.41 18.82
N ASP A 213 -2.36 -2.25 19.13
CA ASP A 213 -3.77 -1.96 18.89
C ASP A 213 -4.00 -1.57 17.41
N ALA A 214 -3.04 -0.89 16.80
CA ALA A 214 -3.02 -0.60 15.38
C ALA A 214 -3.16 -1.89 14.54
N ARG A 215 -2.42 -2.95 14.89
CA ARG A 215 -2.54 -4.27 14.24
C ARG A 215 -3.90 -4.92 14.42
N LYS A 216 -4.52 -4.80 15.60
CA LYS A 216 -5.89 -5.29 15.83
C LYS A 216 -6.90 -4.52 14.98
N MET A 217 -6.70 -3.22 14.81
CA MET A 217 -7.52 -2.39 13.91
C MET A 217 -7.40 -2.87 12.46
N LEU A 218 -6.19 -3.14 11.96
CA LEU A 218 -6.00 -3.69 10.61
C LEU A 218 -6.73 -5.04 10.44
N ALA A 219 -6.64 -5.92 11.44
CA ALA A 219 -7.36 -7.19 11.43
C ALA A 219 -8.89 -6.99 11.39
N ALA A 220 -9.40 -6.05 12.20
CA ALA A 220 -10.81 -5.74 12.26
C ALA A 220 -11.34 -5.17 10.94
N VAL A 221 -10.59 -4.26 10.31
CA VAL A 221 -10.91 -3.71 8.97
C VAL A 221 -10.99 -4.82 7.93
N LEU A 222 -10.02 -5.74 7.89
CA LEU A 222 -10.03 -6.84 6.93
C LEU A 222 -11.23 -7.78 7.14
N VAL A 223 -11.50 -8.16 8.39
CA VAL A 223 -12.65 -9.02 8.74
C VAL A 223 -13.99 -8.33 8.44
N ASN A 224 -14.06 -7.01 8.56
CA ASN A 224 -15.22 -6.20 8.20
C ASN A 224 -15.43 -6.05 6.69
N GLY A 225 -14.49 -6.54 5.85
CA GLY A 225 -14.54 -6.36 4.40
C GLY A 225 -14.15 -4.95 3.94
N GLY A 226 -13.38 -4.23 4.76
CA GLY A 226 -12.87 -2.90 4.49
C GLY A 226 -13.40 -1.82 5.45
N PHE A 227 -13.14 -0.56 5.08
CA PHE A 227 -13.52 0.60 5.89
C PHE A 227 -14.98 1.00 5.65
N LYS A 228 -15.89 0.41 6.43
CA LYS A 228 -17.33 0.63 6.36
C LYS A 228 -17.94 0.61 7.76
N GLY A 229 -19.00 1.37 7.98
CA GLY A 229 -19.75 1.33 9.25
C GLY A 229 -18.89 1.83 10.41
N ASP A 230 -18.63 0.97 11.41
CA ASP A 230 -17.83 1.29 12.60
C ASP A 230 -16.38 1.71 12.26
N PHE A 231 -15.91 1.41 11.04
CA PHE A 231 -14.58 1.75 10.55
C PHE A 231 -14.59 2.78 9.41
N GLU A 232 -15.62 3.62 9.31
CA GLU A 232 -15.74 4.60 8.22
C GLU A 232 -14.50 5.52 8.13
N LEU A 233 -13.97 5.66 6.90
CA LEU A 233 -12.89 6.63 6.57
C LEU A 233 -13.42 7.98 6.14
#